data_AF-D5P2A8-F1
#
_entry.id   AF-D5P2A8-F1
#
_cell.length_a   1.000
_cell.length_b   1.000
_cell.length_c   1.000
_cell.angle_alpha   90.00
_cell.angle_beta   90.00
_cell.angle_gamma   90.00
#
_symmetry.space_group_name_H-M   'P 1'
#
loop_
_entity.id
_entity.type
_entity.pdbx_description
1 polymer ?
#
loop_
_entity_poly.entity_id
_entity_poly.type
_entity_poly.pdbx_seq_one_letter_code
_entity_poly.pdbx_strand_id
1 'polypeptide(L)' 'MAAGESDDTLRTMPEATADTGSVPTQVVAGHGTALLVGDASCDAAVSSLVQCSASDVGDLLAKIRRGA' A
#
# COMPACT_ATOMS: atom_id res chain seq x y z
N MET A 1 4.67 -3.31 -9.43
CA MET A 1 4.78 -2.80 -8.04
C MET A 1 3.41 -2.34 -7.59
N ALA A 2 2.98 -2.61 -6.35
CA ALA A 2 1.66 -2.20 -5.84
C ALA A 2 1.79 -1.14 -4.75
N ALA A 3 0.93 -0.12 -4.78
CA ALA A 3 0.85 0.94 -3.77
C ALA A 3 -0.57 1.00 -3.19
N GLY A 4 -0.70 1.05 -1.86
CA GLY A 4 -1.98 1.16 -1.17
C GLY A 4 -2.17 2.56 -0.58
N GLU A 5 -3.28 3.22 -0.91
CA GLU A 5 -3.64 4.55 -0.38
C GLU A 5 -5.12 4.56 0.03
N SER A 6 -5.39 5.05 1.24
CA SER A 6 -6.74 5.08 1.81
C SER A 6 -7.51 6.32 1.38
N ASP A 7 -6.85 7.46 1.26
CA ASP A 7 -7.50 8.72 0.90
C ASP A 7 -7.74 8.80 -0.61
N ASP A 8 -8.99 9.05 -1.01
CA ASP A 8 -9.37 9.11 -2.43
C ASP A 8 -8.67 10.25 -3.16
N THR A 9 -8.46 11.39 -2.50
CA THR A 9 -7.82 12.56 -3.11
C THR A 9 -6.35 12.26 -3.35
N LEU A 10 -5.66 11.70 -2.36
CA LEU A 10 -4.25 11.35 -2.48
C LEU A 10 -3.99 10.25 -3.51
N ARG A 11 -4.97 9.37 -3.78
CA ARG A 11 -4.83 8.26 -4.74
C ARG A 11 -4.81 8.70 -6.21
N THR A 12 -5.46 9.82 -6.53
CA THR A 12 -5.56 10.32 -7.92
C THR A 12 -4.20 10.62 -8.58
N MET A 13 -3.25 11.19 -7.82
CA MET A 13 -1.92 11.54 -8.32
C MET A 13 -1.06 10.31 -8.69
N PRO A 14 -0.89 9.30 -7.81
CA PRO A 14 -0.16 8.09 -8.16
C PRO A 14 -0.87 7.25 -9.23
N GLU A 15 -2.20 7.24 -9.30
CA GLU A 15 -2.94 6.58 -10.40
C GLU A 15 -2.59 7.19 -11.77
N ALA A 16 -2.69 8.52 -11.89
CA ALA A 16 -2.33 9.22 -13.13
C ALA A 16 -0.86 9.00 -13.54
N THR A 17 0.03 8.89 -12.55
CA THR A 17 1.46 8.60 -12.78
C THR A 17 1.68 7.15 -13.18
N ALA A 18 0.93 6.21 -12.59
CA ALA A 18 1.00 4.79 -12.91
C ALA A 18 0.54 4.51 -14.35
N ASP A 19 -0.50 5.21 -14.82
CA ASP A 19 -1.03 5.09 -16.19
C ASP A 19 -0.03 5.55 -17.26
N THR A 20 0.88 6.48 -16.92
CA THR A 20 1.79 7.12 -17.88
C THR A 20 3.26 6.72 -17.69
N GLY A 21 3.56 5.96 -16.63
CA GLY A 21 4.91 5.58 -16.25
C GLY A 21 5.48 4.40 -17.04
N SER A 22 6.81 4.34 -17.17
CA SER A 22 7.51 3.23 -17.85
C SER A 22 7.56 1.94 -17.02
N VAL A 23 7.19 1.98 -15.74
CA VAL A 23 7.21 0.81 -14.85
C VAL A 23 5.77 0.44 -14.48
N PRO A 24 5.33 -0.81 -14.73
CA PRO A 24 3.98 -1.24 -14.42
C PRO A 24 3.74 -1.18 -12.91
N THR A 25 2.85 -0.26 -12.54
CA THR A 25 2.49 0.05 -11.16
C THR A 25 0.98 -0.05 -11.03
N GLN A 26 0.51 -0.70 -9.96
CA GLN A 26 -0.90 -0.79 -9.63
C GLN A 26 -1.15 0.00 -8.35
N VAL A 27 -2.07 0.95 -8.40
CA VAL A 27 -2.54 1.66 -7.21
C VAL A 27 -3.83 1.00 -6.76
N VAL A 28 -3.93 0.65 -5.49
CA VAL A 28 -5.12 0.02 -4.90
C VAL A 28 -5.63 0.88 -3.76
N ALA A 29 -6.95 1.02 -3.68
CA ALA A 29 -7.59 1.55 -2.49
C ALA A 29 -7.37 0.54 -1.35
N GLY A 30 -6.80 0.99 -0.24
CA GLY A 30 -6.51 0.09 0.87
C GLY A 30 -6.06 0.82 2.13
N HIS A 31 -6.49 0.30 3.27
CA HIS A 31 -5.96 0.68 4.58
C HIS A 31 -4.77 -0.21 4.92
N GLY A 32 -3.76 0.33 5.60
CA GLY A 32 -2.58 -0.46 5.99
C GLY A 32 -2.94 -1.67 6.88
N THR A 33 -4.04 -1.57 7.63
CA THR A 33 -4.62 -2.67 8.42
C THR A 33 -5.65 -3.50 7.65
N ALA A 34 -5.78 -3.34 6.33
CA ALA A 34 -6.69 -4.13 5.49
C ALA A 34 -6.09 -4.34 4.10
N LEU A 35 -4.79 -4.61 4.06
CA LEU A 35 -4.06 -4.85 2.82
C LEU A 35 -4.72 -6.00 2.03
N LEU A 36 -5.26 -5.67 0.86
CA LEU A 36 -5.89 -6.61 -0.07
C LEU A 36 -4.82 -7.31 -0.93
N VAL A 37 -3.80 -7.86 -0.26
CA VAL A 37 -2.70 -8.60 -0.89
C VAL A 37 -2.68 -10.04 -0.38
N GLY A 38 -2.28 -10.97 -1.26
CA GLY A 38 -2.11 -12.38 -0.89
C GLY A 38 -0.98 -12.58 0.12
N ASP A 39 -0.98 -13.73 0.79
CA ASP A 39 0.17 -14.15 1.61
C ASP A 39 1.42 -14.28 0.73
N ALA A 40 2.57 -13.76 1.19
CA ALA A 40 3.85 -13.81 0.47
C ALA A 40 3.74 -13.41 -1.03
N SER A 41 2.91 -12.40 -1.31
CA SER A 41 2.62 -11.95 -2.68
C SER A 41 3.52 -10.81 -3.15
N CYS A 42 4.38 -10.29 -2.27
CA CYS A 42 5.46 -9.38 -2.62
C CYS A 42 6.79 -9.80 -1.98
N ASP A 43 7.92 -9.46 -2.59
CA ASP A 43 9.24 -9.75 -2.00
C ASP A 43 9.63 -8.75 -0.90
N ALA A 44 8.98 -7.58 -0.90
CA ALA A 44 9.25 -6.51 0.04
C ALA A 44 8.03 -5.58 0.18
N ALA A 45 7.94 -4.92 1.33
CA ALA A 45 6.99 -3.85 1.60
C ALA A 45 7.74 -2.61 2.07
N VAL A 46 7.33 -1.44 1.56
CA VAL A 46 7.91 -0.14 1.93
C VAL A 46 6.79 0.74 2.45
N SER A 47 6.97 1.33 3.63
CA SER A 47 6.05 2.29 4.22
C SER A 47 6.81 3.51 4.71
N SER A 48 6.36 4.72 4.38
CA SER A 48 6.95 5.96 4.87
C SER A 48 5.86 6.81 5.53
N LEU A 49 6.06 7.18 6.80
CA LEU A 49 5.16 8.03 7.59
C LEU A 49 3.71 7.51 7.79
N VAL A 50 3.42 6.26 7.41
CA VAL A 50 2.09 5.65 7.57
C VAL A 50 1.83 5.24 9.03
N GLN A 51 2.85 4.77 9.76
CA GLN A 51 2.66 4.24 11.11
C GLN A 51 2.19 5.31 12.12
N CYS A 52 2.55 6.57 11.88
CA CYS A 52 2.18 7.69 12.74
C CYS A 52 0.67 7.96 12.74
N SER A 53 -0.02 7.50 11.70
CA SER A 53 -1.46 7.71 11.50
C SER A 53 -2.27 6.43 11.71
N ALA A 54 -1.61 5.31 12.02
CA ALA A 54 -2.26 4.03 12.22
C ALA A 54 -2.89 3.95 13.62
N SER A 55 -4.15 3.55 13.70
CA SER A 55 -4.83 3.33 14.98
C SER A 55 -4.27 2.13 15.75
N ASP A 56 -3.75 1.14 15.02
CA ASP A 56 -3.04 -0.03 15.58
C ASP A 56 -1.81 -0.35 14.73
N VAL A 57 -0.64 -0.01 15.25
CA VAL A 57 0.66 -0.26 14.58
C VAL A 57 1.01 -1.76 14.59
N GLY A 58 0.59 -2.51 15.62
CA GLY A 58 0.88 -3.94 15.72
C GLY A 58 0.16 -4.73 14.62
N ASP A 59 -1.12 -4.46 14.43
CA ASP A 59 -1.93 -5.06 13.36
C ASP A 59 -1.42 -4.65 11.96
N LEU A 60 -1.01 -3.39 11.78
CA LEU A 60 -0.37 -2.91 10.54
C LEU A 60 0.88 -3.73 10.21
N LEU A 61 1.81 -3.87 11.16
CA LEU A 61 3.06 -4.61 10.95
C LEU A 61 2.82 -6.10 10.72
N ALA A 62 1.85 -6.70 11.41
CA ALA A 62 1.47 -8.10 11.20
C ALA A 62 0.97 -8.34 9.77
N LYS A 63 0.17 -7.42 9.22
CA LYS A 63 -0.34 -7.51 7.85
C LYS A 63 0.74 -7.27 6.80
N ILE A 64 1.66 -6.33 7.04
CA ILE A 64 2.83 -6.13 6.19
C ILE A 64 3.68 -7.42 6.13
N ARG A 65 3.98 -8.03 7.29
CA ARG A 65 4.74 -9.28 7.38
C ARG A 65 4.01 -10.48 6.75
N ARG A 66 2.68 -10.46 6.71
CA ARG A 66 1.90 -11.49 6.05
C ARG A 66 2.03 -11.40 4.52
N GLY A 67 1.99 -10.17 4.00
CA GLY A 67 2.01 -9.91 2.56
C GLY A 67 3.37 -10.11 1.90
N ALA A 68 4.45 -9.91 2.65
CA ALA A 68 5.84 -10.15 2.24
C ALA A 68 6.35 -11.51 2.73
#